data_AF-A0A9D7E0I5-F1
#
_entry.id   AF-A0A9D7E0I5-F1
#
_cell.length_a   1.000
_cell.length_b   1.000
_cell.length_c   1.000
_cell.angle_alpha   90.00
_cell.angle_beta   90.00
_cell.angle_gamma   90.00
#
_symmetry.space_group_name_H-M   'P 1'
#
loop_
_entity.id
_entity.type
_entity.pdbx_description
1 polymer ?
#
loop_
_entity_poly.entity_id
_entity_poly.type
_entity_poly.pdbx_seq_one_letter_code
_entity_poly.pdbx_strand_id
1 'polypeptide(L)'
;MNTDTNTELELKLAIPVGAIAAFRRDALLARPLHHGSARLFNRYFDTPELLLRRRGIAVRVRKSARTWLQTVKRAGVVEGGLSTRPEWEQRFLGHFDFSAIDDPALRRLLERHQQRLAPVFATDFRRETWVVEPEPGCRIEVALDRGTIDAGDANLPIAEVELESQTATAAQLLSFGCALARHHPLYPDERSKATRGYALFSGEPALAPRHARHPPFDSAAGCEQALRTIAGECLAQIAANLLGALDSDDPEYAHQLRVGSRRLRSAIKLFEPALHVDNAAGWQPQLRALAAIAGRAREWDVLLSDVLLPVARLAPDYPGLGELVAAAQARRDAVHAQMRASLRNPAFGLLVISLMRAFLTPAPTSEAAVAPTNARSAPPLADFAAAQLKRLGRRVARAAAVAGTGEIPACTNSGCGSSACAMPWSSSAHWCVRPAHCACAKSFPCRPRLAS
;
A
#
# COMPACT_ATOMS: atom_id res chain seq x y z
N MET A 1 1.18 41.23 6.23
CA MET A 1 0.25 40.13 6.57
C MET A 1 1.01 38.84 6.28
N ASN A 2 1.26 38.01 7.30
CA ASN A 2 2.00 36.75 7.16
C ASN A 2 1.34 35.87 6.10
N THR A 3 1.99 35.72 4.96
CA THR A 3 1.74 34.61 4.04
C THR A 3 2.80 33.57 4.34
N ASP A 4 2.66 32.90 5.49
CA ASP A 4 3.49 31.75 5.81
C ASP A 4 3.02 30.59 4.92
N THR A 5 3.89 30.13 4.04
CA THR A 5 3.67 28.90 3.25
C THR A 5 3.68 27.73 4.22
N ASN A 6 2.50 27.35 4.70
CA ASN A 6 2.38 26.30 5.69
C ASN A 6 2.67 24.96 4.99
N THR A 7 3.72 24.30 5.45
CA THR A 7 4.11 22.98 4.97
C THR A 7 3.62 21.98 6.02
N GLU A 8 2.39 21.51 5.86
CA GLU A 8 1.71 20.66 6.86
C GLU A 8 2.15 19.20 6.70
N LEU A 9 2.65 18.60 7.79
CA LEU A 9 2.99 17.18 7.88
C LEU A 9 1.77 16.40 8.36
N GLU A 10 1.19 15.55 7.50
CA GLU A 10 -0.01 14.75 7.80
C GLU A 10 0.19 13.24 7.61
N LEU A 11 -0.43 12.44 8.48
CA LEU A 11 -0.67 11.01 8.29
C LEU A 11 -2.17 10.77 8.10
N LYS A 12 -2.56 10.17 6.98
CA LYS A 12 -3.97 9.87 6.68
C LYS A 12 -4.24 8.37 6.77
N LEU A 13 -5.29 8.03 7.50
CA LEU A 13 -5.66 6.67 7.85
C LEU A 13 -7.13 6.44 7.50
N ALA A 14 -7.43 5.47 6.64
CA ALA A 14 -8.80 5.00 6.46
C ALA A 14 -9.25 4.24 7.71
N ILE A 15 -10.52 4.39 8.07
CA ILE A 15 -11.16 3.69 9.19
C ILE A 15 -12.49 3.06 8.73
N PRO A 16 -12.74 1.76 9.00
CA PRO A 16 -14.04 1.17 8.78
C PRO A 16 -15.13 1.91 9.57
N VAL A 17 -16.28 2.18 8.94
CA VAL A 17 -17.38 2.93 9.57
C VAL A 17 -17.82 2.33 10.91
N GLY A 18 -17.81 1.00 11.02
CA GLY A 18 -18.15 0.29 12.26
C GLY A 18 -17.19 0.52 13.43
N ALA A 19 -15.95 0.96 13.17
CA ALA A 19 -14.95 1.22 14.21
C ALA A 19 -14.99 2.66 14.77
N ILE A 20 -15.70 3.58 14.11
CA ILE A 20 -15.74 5.01 14.46
C ILE A 20 -16.21 5.26 15.90
N ALA A 21 -17.25 4.55 16.33
CA ALA A 21 -17.80 4.73 17.68
C ALA A 21 -16.81 4.29 18.77
N ALA A 22 -15.99 3.28 18.51
CA ALA A 22 -14.93 2.86 19.41
C ALA A 22 -13.77 3.86 19.39
N PHE A 23 -13.36 4.33 18.20
CA PHE A 23 -12.30 5.32 18.03
C PHE A 23 -12.54 6.61 18.81
N ARG A 24 -13.77 7.13 18.77
CA ARG A 24 -14.16 8.33 19.54
C ARG A 24 -13.97 8.21 21.06
N ARG A 25 -13.92 6.99 21.58
CA ARG A 25 -13.79 6.70 23.01
C ARG A 25 -12.37 6.25 23.39
N ASP A 26 -11.41 6.31 22.45
CA ASP A 26 -10.04 5.92 22.75
C ASP A 26 -9.46 6.78 23.88
N ALA A 27 -8.75 6.14 24.81
CA ALA A 27 -8.18 6.79 25.97
C ALA A 27 -7.14 7.88 25.61
N LEU A 28 -6.48 7.74 24.45
CA LEU A 28 -5.53 8.73 23.93
C LEU A 28 -6.20 10.05 23.53
N LEU A 29 -7.52 10.04 23.33
CA LEU A 29 -8.32 11.22 22.98
C LEU A 29 -9.11 11.78 24.19
N ALA A 30 -9.01 11.15 25.37
CA ALA A 30 -9.87 11.45 26.51
C ALA A 30 -9.59 12.82 27.19
N ARG A 31 -8.39 13.38 27.02
CA ARG A 31 -7.97 14.66 27.62
C ARG A 31 -7.34 15.58 26.58
N PRO A 32 -8.11 16.04 25.59
CA PRO A 32 -7.59 16.91 24.56
C PRO A 32 -7.40 18.34 25.10
N LEU A 33 -6.40 19.05 24.58
CA LEU A 33 -6.23 20.50 24.79
C LEU A 33 -7.38 21.29 24.14
N HIS A 34 -7.89 20.78 23.02
CA HIS A 34 -9.04 21.33 22.31
C HIS A 34 -9.87 20.19 21.74
N HIS A 35 -11.20 20.28 21.85
CA HIS A 35 -12.12 19.40 21.15
C HIS A 35 -13.21 20.20 20.44
N GLY A 36 -13.46 19.90 19.18
CA GLY A 36 -14.42 20.63 18.35
C GLY A 36 -15.09 19.74 17.32
N SER A 37 -16.23 20.19 16.78
CA SER A 37 -16.87 19.53 15.64
C SER A 37 -17.48 20.55 14.71
N ALA A 38 -17.31 20.34 13.41
CA ALA A 38 -17.86 21.19 12.37
C ALA A 38 -18.32 20.36 11.17
N ARG A 39 -19.34 20.85 10.47
CA ARG A 39 -19.68 20.37 9.12
C ARG A 39 -18.90 21.19 8.11
N LEU A 40 -18.16 20.53 7.24
CA LEU A 40 -17.33 21.13 6.22
C LEU A 40 -17.88 20.78 4.85
N PHE A 41 -18.36 21.81 4.15
CA PHE A 41 -18.75 21.70 2.74
C PHE A 41 -17.68 22.32 1.88
N ASN A 42 -17.16 21.56 0.92
CA ASN A 42 -16.13 22.01 -0.01
C ASN A 42 -16.61 21.80 -1.43
N ARG A 43 -16.30 22.76 -2.31
CA ARG A 43 -16.46 22.63 -3.75
C ARG A 43 -15.09 22.75 -4.41
N TYR A 44 -14.74 21.77 -5.23
CA TYR A 44 -13.49 21.73 -5.96
C TYR A 44 -13.67 22.23 -7.38
N PHE A 45 -12.65 22.93 -7.88
CA PHE A 45 -12.69 23.60 -9.17
C PHE A 45 -11.48 23.22 -10.02
N ASP A 46 -11.71 23.07 -11.31
CA ASP A 46 -10.69 22.87 -12.33
C ASP A 46 -11.20 23.44 -13.66
N THR A 47 -10.33 23.53 -14.64
CA THR A 47 -10.69 23.73 -16.05
C THR A 47 -11.47 22.52 -16.59
N PRO A 48 -12.28 22.68 -17.67
CA PRO A 48 -12.98 21.56 -18.32
C PRO A 48 -12.05 20.42 -18.74
N GLU A 49 -10.80 20.74 -19.11
CA GLU A 49 -9.81 19.74 -19.48
C GLU A 49 -9.06 19.17 -18.27
N LEU A 50 -9.38 19.48 -17.01
CA LEU A 50 -8.68 18.98 -15.81
C LEU A 50 -7.17 19.32 -15.77
N LEU A 51 -6.81 20.52 -16.20
CA LEU A 51 -5.43 21.04 -16.17
C LEU A 51 -4.82 21.01 -14.76
N LEU A 52 -5.57 21.44 -13.74
CA LEU A 52 -5.04 21.54 -12.38
C LEU A 52 -4.76 20.15 -11.83
N ARG A 53 -5.68 19.20 -12.00
CA ARG A 53 -5.48 17.78 -11.66
C ARG A 53 -4.18 17.23 -12.27
N ARG A 54 -3.96 17.43 -13.58
CA ARG A 54 -2.74 16.95 -14.28
C ARG A 54 -1.45 17.58 -13.73
N ARG A 55 -1.54 18.80 -13.19
CA ARG A 55 -0.42 19.51 -12.57
C ARG A 55 -0.30 19.24 -11.07
N GLY A 56 -1.13 18.36 -10.51
CA GLY A 56 -1.17 18.07 -9.09
C GLY A 56 -1.66 19.26 -8.25
N ILE A 57 -2.49 20.13 -8.80
CA ILE A 57 -3.04 21.30 -8.12
C ILE A 57 -4.51 21.04 -7.80
N ALA A 58 -4.94 21.42 -6.59
CA ALA A 58 -6.34 21.41 -6.20
C ALA A 58 -6.75 22.80 -5.72
N VAL A 59 -7.77 23.37 -6.35
CA VAL A 59 -8.43 24.61 -5.91
C VAL A 59 -9.77 24.23 -5.31
N ARG A 60 -10.04 24.69 -4.09
CA ARG A 60 -11.34 24.50 -3.44
C ARG A 60 -11.84 25.78 -2.81
N VAL A 61 -13.16 25.85 -2.70
CA VAL A 61 -13.86 26.82 -1.85
C VAL A 61 -14.58 26.05 -0.74
N ARG A 62 -14.27 26.38 0.50
CA ARG A 62 -14.79 25.74 1.72
C ARG A 62 -15.74 26.68 2.44
N LYS A 63 -16.92 26.19 2.80
CA LYS A 63 -17.83 26.86 3.74
C LYS A 63 -17.45 26.47 5.16
N SER A 64 -17.02 27.45 5.96
CA SER A 64 -16.78 27.27 7.39
C SER A 64 -17.68 28.24 8.16
N ALA A 65 -18.70 27.72 8.84
CA ALA A 65 -19.72 28.52 9.52
C ALA A 65 -20.34 29.62 8.63
N ARG A 66 -19.94 30.88 8.83
CA ARG A 66 -20.42 32.06 8.07
C ARG A 66 -19.43 32.58 7.03
N THR A 67 -18.23 32.01 6.94
CA THR A 67 -17.19 32.46 6.02
C THR A 67 -16.95 31.42 4.93
N TRP A 68 -16.53 31.92 3.77
CA TRP A 68 -16.01 31.10 2.69
C TRP A 68 -14.50 31.31 2.61
N LEU A 69 -13.79 30.20 2.47
CA LEU A 69 -12.33 30.18 2.34
C LEU A 69 -11.98 29.57 1.00
N GLN A 70 -11.06 30.20 0.27
CA GLN A 70 -10.42 29.64 -0.91
C GLN A 70 -9.11 29.00 -0.46
N THR A 71 -8.90 27.76 -0.87
CA THR A 71 -7.65 27.04 -0.62
C THR A 71 -7.06 26.58 -1.95
N VAL A 72 -5.76 26.79 -2.14
CA VAL A 72 -4.98 26.16 -3.19
C VAL A 72 -3.99 25.21 -2.54
N LYS A 73 -4.03 23.92 -2.92
CA LYS A 73 -3.06 22.91 -2.51
C LYS A 73 -2.27 22.45 -3.74
N ARG A 74 -0.96 22.32 -3.61
CA ARG A 74 -0.10 21.69 -4.62
C ARG A 74 0.34 20.32 -4.15
N ALA A 75 0.52 19.39 -5.08
CA ALA A 75 1.13 18.10 -4.80
C ALA A 75 2.52 18.35 -4.22
N GLY A 76 2.69 17.97 -2.97
CA GLY A 76 4.00 17.94 -2.34
C GLY A 76 4.53 16.52 -2.25
N VAL A 77 5.51 16.31 -1.38
CA VAL A 77 6.17 15.02 -1.24
C VAL A 77 5.27 14.10 -0.41
N VAL A 78 4.94 12.94 -0.97
CA VAL A 78 4.37 11.82 -0.22
C VAL A 78 5.49 10.82 -0.01
N GLU A 79 6.05 10.75 1.21
CA GLU A 79 7.09 9.78 1.54
C GLU A 79 6.49 8.73 2.48
N GLY A 80 6.17 7.57 1.89
CA GLY A 80 5.56 6.40 2.50
C GLY A 80 4.44 6.70 3.49
N GLY A 81 3.34 7.25 3.00
CA GLY A 81 2.12 7.52 3.79
C GLY A 81 2.10 8.82 4.58
N LEU A 82 3.24 9.52 4.74
CA LEU A 82 3.25 10.91 5.21
C LEU A 82 3.16 11.85 4.03
N SER A 83 2.33 12.89 4.17
CA SER A 83 2.14 13.87 3.12
C SER A 83 2.53 15.25 3.63
N THR A 84 3.35 15.93 2.84
CA THR A 84 3.82 17.28 3.10
C THR A 84 3.51 18.12 1.88
N ARG A 85 2.62 19.12 1.99
CA ARG A 85 2.09 19.85 0.83
C ARG A 85 2.07 21.36 1.08
N PRO A 86 2.53 22.18 0.11
CA PRO A 86 2.29 23.61 0.16
C PRO A 86 0.80 23.93 0.03
N GLU A 87 0.31 24.77 0.92
CA GLU A 87 -1.07 25.24 0.97
C GLU A 87 -1.15 26.76 1.14
N TRP A 88 -2.05 27.38 0.36
CA TRP A 88 -2.40 28.79 0.50
C TRP A 88 -3.89 28.91 0.76
N GLU A 89 -4.26 29.49 1.90
CA GLU A 89 -5.65 29.72 2.29
C GLU A 89 -5.93 31.21 2.50
N GLN A 90 -7.06 31.67 1.96
CA GLN A 90 -7.54 33.03 2.16
C GLN A 90 -9.06 33.10 2.12
N ARG A 91 -9.63 34.25 2.49
CA ARG A 91 -11.08 34.48 2.37
C ARG A 91 -11.52 34.48 0.91
N PHE A 92 -12.65 33.83 0.63
CA PHE A 92 -13.30 33.85 -0.67
C PHE A 92 -14.43 34.88 -0.66
N LEU A 93 -14.31 35.91 -1.50
CA LEU A 93 -15.24 37.06 -1.54
C LEU A 93 -16.26 36.97 -2.70
N GLY A 94 -16.42 35.77 -3.29
CA GLY A 94 -17.31 35.54 -4.44
C GLY A 94 -16.59 35.51 -5.79
N HIS A 95 -15.30 35.82 -5.82
CA HIS A 95 -14.41 35.62 -6.96
C HIS A 95 -13.12 34.95 -6.50
N PHE A 96 -12.46 34.22 -7.41
CA PHE A 96 -11.13 33.70 -7.12
C PHE A 96 -10.12 34.84 -7.00
N ASP A 97 -9.19 34.69 -6.08
CA ASP A 97 -8.05 35.59 -5.91
C ASP A 97 -6.83 34.75 -5.55
N PHE A 98 -5.77 34.86 -6.34
CA PHE A 98 -4.57 34.05 -6.20
C PHE A 98 -3.36 34.88 -5.74
N SER A 99 -3.58 36.15 -5.36
CA SER A 99 -2.53 37.10 -5.01
C SER A 99 -1.69 36.70 -3.79
N ALA A 100 -2.23 35.90 -2.87
CA ALA A 100 -1.51 35.38 -1.71
C ALA A 100 -0.54 34.22 -2.03
N ILE A 101 -0.58 33.65 -3.24
CA ILE A 101 0.31 32.53 -3.61
C ILE A 101 1.70 33.05 -3.90
N ASP A 102 2.67 32.78 -3.01
CA ASP A 102 4.06 33.23 -3.13
C ASP A 102 4.83 32.61 -4.30
N ASP A 103 4.47 31.40 -4.77
CA ASP A 103 5.00 30.79 -6.00
C ASP A 103 4.52 31.56 -7.26
N PRO A 104 5.40 32.32 -7.94
CA PRO A 104 4.99 33.17 -9.06
C PRO A 104 4.55 32.37 -10.29
N ALA A 105 5.07 31.16 -10.48
CA ALA A 105 4.69 30.32 -11.62
C ALA A 105 3.29 29.71 -11.40
N LEU A 106 3.01 29.26 -10.18
CA LEU A 106 1.69 28.78 -9.78
C LEU A 106 0.64 29.90 -9.84
N ARG A 107 0.96 31.07 -9.28
CA ARG A 107 0.07 32.24 -9.33
C ARG A 107 -0.32 32.60 -10.76
N ARG A 108 0.66 32.79 -11.65
CA ARG A 108 0.42 33.13 -13.07
C ARG A 108 -0.41 32.07 -13.80
N LEU A 109 -0.22 30.79 -13.49
CA LEU A 109 -1.01 29.70 -14.06
C LEU A 109 -2.48 29.83 -13.64
N LEU A 110 -2.73 30.04 -12.35
CA LEU A 110 -4.10 30.12 -11.81
C LEU A 110 -4.83 31.38 -12.28
N GLU A 111 -4.17 32.54 -12.27
CA GLU A 111 -4.73 33.81 -12.78
C GLU A 111 -5.09 33.69 -14.26
N ARG A 112 -4.24 33.09 -15.09
CA ARG A 112 -4.50 32.87 -16.52
C ARG A 112 -5.74 32.02 -16.78
N HIS A 113 -6.00 31.04 -15.92
CA HIS A 113 -7.10 30.09 -16.09
C HIS A 113 -8.32 30.39 -15.20
N GLN A 114 -8.29 31.48 -14.43
CA GLN A 114 -9.29 31.82 -13.43
C GLN A 114 -10.73 31.81 -13.97
N GLN A 115 -10.95 32.43 -15.13
CA GLN A 115 -12.28 32.53 -15.75
C GLN A 115 -12.80 31.20 -16.33
N ARG A 116 -11.93 30.19 -16.42
CA ARG A 116 -12.28 28.85 -16.94
C ARG A 116 -12.52 27.85 -15.81
N LEU A 117 -12.34 28.23 -14.55
CA LEU A 117 -12.55 27.34 -13.41
C LEU A 117 -14.05 27.05 -13.24
N ALA A 118 -14.40 25.77 -13.36
CA ALA A 118 -15.75 25.26 -13.17
C ALA A 118 -15.77 24.26 -12.00
N PRO A 119 -16.91 24.11 -11.30
CA PRO A 119 -17.08 23.06 -10.30
C PRO A 119 -16.87 21.68 -10.91
N VAL A 120 -16.14 20.81 -10.20
CA VAL A 120 -15.87 19.44 -10.63
C VAL A 120 -16.58 18.44 -9.72
N PHE A 121 -16.30 18.51 -8.42
CA PHE A 121 -16.93 17.69 -7.40
C PHE A 121 -17.05 18.47 -6.08
N ALA A 122 -17.82 17.94 -5.15
CA ALA A 122 -17.98 18.48 -3.81
C ALA A 122 -17.59 17.43 -2.76
N THR A 123 -17.27 17.90 -1.56
CA THR A 123 -17.19 17.05 -0.37
C THR A 123 -18.02 17.66 0.75
N ASP A 124 -18.81 16.83 1.41
CA ASP A 124 -19.64 17.23 2.55
C ASP A 124 -19.43 16.23 3.68
N PHE A 125 -18.76 16.66 4.73
CA PHE A 125 -18.43 15.79 5.84
C PHE A 125 -18.46 16.52 7.17
N ARG A 126 -18.72 15.75 8.22
CA ARG A 126 -18.51 16.19 9.59
C ARG A 126 -17.08 15.86 10.00
N ARG A 127 -16.36 16.88 10.46
CA ARG A 127 -15.06 16.75 11.13
C ARG A 127 -15.27 16.84 12.64
N GLU A 128 -14.72 15.89 13.37
CA GLU A 128 -14.48 15.98 14.81
C GLU A 128 -12.98 16.09 15.02
N THR A 129 -12.55 17.07 15.80
CA THR A 129 -11.14 17.44 15.98
C THR A 129 -10.76 17.34 17.44
N TRP A 130 -9.64 16.69 17.74
CA TRP A 130 -8.97 16.68 19.03
C TRP A 130 -7.54 17.18 18.87
N VAL A 131 -7.17 18.24 19.57
CA VAL A 131 -5.75 18.62 19.71
C VAL A 131 -5.22 17.93 20.96
N VAL A 132 -4.23 17.07 20.80
CA VAL A 132 -3.61 16.30 21.88
C VAL A 132 -2.13 16.64 22.01
N GLU A 133 -1.61 16.50 23.22
CA GLU A 133 -0.19 16.64 23.52
C GLU A 133 0.26 15.39 24.30
N PRO A 134 0.59 14.28 23.60
CA PRO A 134 0.92 13.01 24.25
C PRO A 134 2.18 13.10 25.12
N GLU A 135 3.10 13.98 24.74
CA GLU A 135 4.36 14.30 25.42
C GLU A 135 4.58 15.82 25.34
N PRO A 136 5.28 16.44 26.30
CA PRO A 136 5.54 17.88 26.28
C PRO A 136 6.18 18.34 24.96
N GLY A 137 5.57 19.34 24.32
CA GLY A 137 6.03 19.90 23.04
C GLY A 137 5.61 19.11 21.79
N CYS A 138 4.91 17.97 21.94
CA CYS A 138 4.43 17.14 20.84
C CYS A 138 2.93 17.40 20.60
N ARG A 139 2.57 18.41 19.80
CA ARG A 139 1.16 18.72 19.51
C ARG A 139 0.72 18.11 18.18
N ILE A 140 -0.37 17.36 18.26
CA ILE A 140 -0.98 16.64 17.13
C ILE A 140 -2.47 17.02 17.09
N GLU A 141 -2.93 17.47 15.92
CA GLU A 141 -4.35 17.54 15.63
C GLU A 141 -4.81 16.19 15.07
N VAL A 142 -5.81 15.59 15.72
CA VAL A 142 -6.49 14.38 15.27
C VAL A 142 -7.83 14.80 14.71
N ALA A 143 -8.07 14.56 13.42
CA ALA A 143 -9.33 14.86 12.76
C ALA A 143 -10.01 13.56 12.28
N LEU A 144 -11.22 13.29 12.77
CA LEU A 144 -12.08 12.22 12.26
C LEU A 144 -13.09 12.83 11.28
N ASP A 145 -13.01 12.39 10.03
CA ASP A 145 -13.90 12.84 8.96
C ASP A 145 -14.88 11.75 8.55
N ARG A 146 -16.17 12.11 8.53
CA ARG A 146 -17.25 11.25 8.04
C ARG A 146 -18.21 12.01 7.14
N GLY A 147 -18.42 11.53 5.92
CA GLY A 147 -19.30 12.18 4.95
C GLY A 147 -19.24 11.57 3.56
N THR A 148 -19.36 12.39 2.53
CA THR A 148 -19.35 11.97 1.12
C THR A 148 -18.47 12.87 0.25
N ILE A 149 -18.02 12.29 -0.85
CA ILE A 149 -17.51 12.98 -2.04
C ILE A 149 -18.57 12.79 -3.12
N ASP A 150 -19.04 13.87 -3.71
CA ASP A 150 -20.13 13.86 -4.70
C ASP A 150 -19.65 14.48 -6.02
N ALA A 151 -19.81 13.76 -7.13
CA ALA A 151 -19.48 14.21 -8.46
C ALA A 151 -20.61 13.85 -9.44
N GLY A 152 -21.53 14.80 -9.65
CA GLY A 152 -22.77 14.53 -10.38
C GLY A 152 -23.62 13.50 -9.63
N ASP A 153 -24.02 12.43 -10.33
CA ASP A 153 -24.83 11.35 -9.76
C ASP A 153 -23.99 10.29 -9.01
N ALA A 154 -22.66 10.36 -9.11
CA ALA A 154 -21.76 9.43 -8.45
C ALA A 154 -21.35 9.95 -7.06
N ASN A 155 -21.29 9.07 -6.07
CA ASN A 155 -20.82 9.40 -4.72
C ASN A 155 -19.81 8.37 -4.18
N LEU A 156 -18.96 8.80 -3.26
CA LEU A 156 -18.04 7.96 -2.50
C LEU A 156 -18.05 8.33 -1.01
N PRO A 157 -18.08 7.37 -0.09
CA PRO A 157 -18.03 7.65 1.34
C PRO A 157 -16.65 8.17 1.78
N ILE A 158 -16.67 9.06 2.77
CA ILE A 158 -15.52 9.51 3.55
C ILE A 158 -15.63 8.88 4.93
N ALA A 159 -14.59 8.15 5.34
CA ALA A 159 -14.39 7.63 6.69
C ALA A 159 -12.88 7.51 6.94
N GLU A 160 -12.31 8.56 7.52
CA GLU A 160 -10.86 8.66 7.70
C GLU A 160 -10.48 9.41 8.98
N VAL A 161 -9.29 9.09 9.47
CA VAL A 161 -8.60 9.79 10.55
C VAL A 161 -7.37 10.46 9.95
N GLU A 162 -7.24 11.76 10.12
CA GLU A 162 -6.05 12.54 9.77
C GLU A 162 -5.32 12.92 11.06
N LEU A 163 -4.00 12.66 11.11
CA LEU A 163 -3.12 13.15 12.15
C LEU A 163 -2.25 14.23 11.53
N GLU A 164 -2.41 15.46 11.98
CA GLU A 164 -1.67 16.61 11.48
C GLU A 164 -0.73 17.14 12.56
N SER A 165 0.51 17.40 12.17
CA SER A 165 1.49 17.96 13.09
C SER A 165 1.27 19.46 13.25
N GLN A 166 1.11 19.90 14.51
CA GLN A 166 1.29 21.31 14.86
C GLN A 166 2.73 21.59 15.29
N THR A 167 3.33 20.68 16.07
CA THR A 167 4.74 20.75 16.49
C THR A 167 5.44 19.38 16.51
N ALA A 168 4.71 18.29 16.25
CA ALA A 168 5.25 16.93 16.30
C ALA A 168 6.19 16.61 15.13
N THR A 169 7.28 15.91 15.41
CA THR A 169 8.13 15.32 14.37
C THR A 169 7.42 14.17 13.66
N ALA A 170 7.87 13.79 12.46
CA ALA A 170 7.37 12.61 11.75
C ALA A 170 7.43 11.31 12.58
N ALA A 171 8.49 11.14 13.37
CA ALA A 171 8.65 9.99 14.26
C ALA A 171 7.61 9.98 15.39
N GLN A 172 7.31 11.14 15.96
CA GLN A 172 6.27 11.29 16.98
C GLN A 172 4.87 11.06 16.38
N LEU A 173 4.58 11.64 15.22
CA LEU A 173 3.30 11.48 14.52
C LEU A 173 3.02 10.00 14.20
N LEU A 174 4.01 9.28 13.66
CA LEU A 174 3.90 7.85 13.37
C LEU A 174 3.84 6.99 14.64
N SER A 175 4.51 7.39 15.73
CA SER A 175 4.40 6.72 17.03
C SER A 175 3.00 6.85 17.61
N PHE A 176 2.40 8.03 17.52
CA PHE A 176 1.02 8.25 17.93
C PHE A 176 0.04 7.47 17.04
N GLY A 177 0.27 7.45 15.72
CA GLY A 177 -0.47 6.60 14.79
C GLY A 177 -0.38 5.11 15.14
N CYS A 178 0.80 4.60 15.54
CA CYS A 178 0.94 3.23 16.04
C CYS A 178 0.13 3.01 17.33
N ALA A 179 0.12 3.99 18.24
CA ALA A 179 -0.63 3.86 19.50
C ALA A 179 -2.13 3.73 19.25
N LEU A 180 -2.70 4.54 18.36
CA LEU A 180 -4.11 4.42 17.94
C LEU A 180 -4.40 3.10 17.19
N ALA A 181 -3.50 2.69 16.29
CA ALA A 181 -3.67 1.49 15.48
C ALA A 181 -3.58 0.18 16.28
N ARG A 182 -3.12 0.21 17.54
CA ARG A 182 -3.19 -0.94 18.46
C ARG A 182 -4.64 -1.26 18.87
N HIS A 183 -5.51 -0.26 18.94
CA HIS A 183 -6.90 -0.43 19.39
C HIS A 183 -7.91 -0.37 18.24
N HIS A 184 -7.51 0.21 17.09
CA HIS A 184 -8.42 0.50 15.99
C HIS A 184 -7.88 0.00 14.64
N PRO A 185 -8.75 -0.50 13.75
CA PRO A 185 -8.37 -0.88 12.39
C PRO A 185 -8.14 0.38 11.54
N LEU A 186 -6.92 0.92 11.62
CA LEU A 186 -6.48 2.11 10.89
C LEU A 186 -5.51 1.72 9.79
N TYR A 187 -5.76 2.16 8.56
CA TYR A 187 -4.99 1.76 7.39
C TYR A 187 -4.44 2.98 6.67
N PRO A 188 -3.12 3.09 6.44
CA PRO A 188 -2.55 4.22 5.69
C PRO A 188 -3.17 4.38 4.31
N ASP A 189 -3.61 5.60 3.98
CA ASP A 189 -4.17 5.96 2.67
C ASP A 189 -3.55 7.25 2.14
N GLU A 190 -2.75 7.14 1.08
CA GLU A 190 -2.09 8.29 0.45
C GLU A 190 -3.05 9.15 -0.38
N ARG A 191 -4.26 8.66 -0.68
CA ARG A 191 -5.22 9.36 -1.54
C ARG A 191 -5.92 10.47 -0.77
N SER A 192 -5.67 11.70 -1.20
CA SER A 192 -6.44 12.84 -0.71
C SER A 192 -7.91 12.75 -1.14
N LYS A 193 -8.80 13.46 -0.42
CA LYS A 193 -10.19 13.65 -0.84
C LYS A 193 -10.27 14.20 -2.27
N ALA A 194 -9.34 15.08 -2.65
CA ALA A 194 -9.26 15.62 -4.00
C ALA A 194 -8.91 14.54 -5.05
N THR A 195 -7.95 13.67 -4.74
CA THR A 195 -7.57 12.53 -5.60
C THR A 195 -8.77 11.62 -5.84
N ARG A 196 -9.50 11.27 -4.78
CA ARG A 196 -10.72 10.44 -4.87
C ARG A 196 -11.84 11.15 -5.64
N GLY A 197 -12.06 12.44 -5.42
CA GLY A 197 -13.07 13.21 -6.13
C GLY A 197 -12.81 13.38 -7.62
N TYR A 198 -11.56 13.58 -8.03
CA TYR A 198 -11.21 13.61 -9.45
C TYR A 198 -11.39 12.25 -10.13
N ALA A 199 -11.04 11.15 -9.45
CA ALA A 199 -11.29 9.81 -9.97
C ALA A 199 -12.78 9.59 -10.17
N LEU A 200 -13.59 9.89 -9.15
CA LEU A 200 -15.05 9.80 -9.21
C LEU A 200 -15.65 10.62 -10.35
N PHE A 201 -15.24 11.89 -10.48
CA PHE A 201 -15.70 12.78 -11.54
C PHE A 201 -15.35 12.26 -12.95
N SER A 202 -14.20 11.62 -13.10
CA SER A 202 -13.72 11.12 -14.39
C SER A 202 -14.24 9.72 -14.72
N GLY A 203 -15.10 9.14 -13.89
CA GLY A 203 -15.55 7.74 -14.02
C GLY A 203 -14.42 6.72 -13.83
N GLU A 204 -13.32 7.12 -13.22
CA GLU A 204 -12.21 6.23 -12.92
C GLU A 204 -12.49 5.45 -11.62
N PRO A 205 -11.97 4.21 -11.50
CA PRO A 205 -12.07 3.46 -10.25
C PRO A 205 -11.54 4.27 -9.05
N ALA A 206 -12.32 4.31 -7.96
CA ALA A 206 -11.93 5.01 -6.73
C ALA A 206 -10.61 4.48 -6.15
N LEU A 207 -10.38 3.18 -6.31
CA LEU A 207 -9.14 2.47 -6.04
C LEU A 207 -8.66 1.83 -7.35
N ALA A 208 -7.36 1.83 -7.58
CA ALA A 208 -6.72 1.04 -8.62
C ALA A 208 -5.56 0.24 -8.00
N PRO A 209 -5.30 -1.01 -8.42
CA PRO A 209 -4.15 -1.76 -7.94
C PRO A 209 -2.85 -0.99 -8.14
N ARG A 210 -2.09 -0.83 -7.06
CA ARG A 210 -0.82 -0.09 -7.12
C ARG A 210 0.29 -1.08 -7.47
N HIS A 211 0.83 -0.97 -8.67
CA HIS A 211 2.01 -1.71 -9.06
C HIS A 211 3.28 -1.10 -8.43
N ALA A 212 4.33 -1.92 -8.36
CA ALA A 212 5.66 -1.46 -7.99
C ALA A 212 6.17 -0.42 -9.01
N ARG A 213 6.73 0.68 -8.51
CA ARG A 213 7.45 1.67 -9.32
C ARG A 213 8.96 1.58 -9.09
N HIS A 214 9.71 2.19 -9.99
CA HIS A 214 11.14 2.40 -9.84
C HIS A 214 11.34 3.79 -9.24
N PRO A 215 11.65 3.90 -7.94
CA PRO A 215 11.93 5.20 -7.37
C PRO A 215 13.25 5.74 -7.95
N PRO A 216 13.38 7.06 -8.15
CA PRO A 216 14.64 7.64 -8.53
C PRO A 216 15.67 7.42 -7.41
N PHE A 217 16.90 7.06 -7.79
CA PHE A 217 18.01 6.95 -6.86
C PHE A 217 19.02 8.03 -7.17
N ASP A 218 19.48 8.71 -6.13
CA ASP A 218 20.71 9.46 -6.21
C ASP A 218 21.88 8.48 -6.08
N SER A 219 22.75 8.42 -7.09
CA SER A 219 23.94 7.58 -7.07
C SER A 219 24.92 7.97 -5.97
N ALA A 220 24.84 9.20 -5.46
CA ALA A 220 25.60 9.68 -4.31
C ALA A 220 24.97 9.31 -2.96
N ALA A 221 23.74 8.78 -2.93
CA ALA A 221 23.08 8.39 -1.69
C ALA A 221 23.83 7.25 -0.97
N GLY A 222 23.79 7.26 0.36
CA GLY A 222 24.25 6.14 1.18
C GLY A 222 23.26 4.96 1.17
N CYS A 223 23.72 3.79 1.65
CA CYS A 223 22.90 2.59 1.76
C CYS A 223 21.61 2.81 2.57
N GLU A 224 21.66 3.63 3.62
CA GLU A 224 20.49 3.95 4.44
C GLU A 224 19.42 4.66 3.62
N GLN A 225 19.76 5.77 2.96
CA GLN A 225 18.81 6.52 2.13
C GLN A 225 18.24 5.67 0.99
N ALA A 226 19.06 4.78 0.40
CA ALA A 226 18.58 3.83 -0.61
C ALA A 226 17.56 2.84 -0.03
N LEU A 227 17.80 2.28 1.16
CA LEU A 227 16.84 1.40 1.83
C LEU A 227 15.56 2.14 2.17
N ARG A 228 15.64 3.37 2.70
CA ARG A 228 14.45 4.21 2.99
C ARG A 228 13.60 4.42 1.75
N THR A 229 14.23 4.77 0.63
CA THR A 229 13.58 4.98 -0.67
C THR A 229 12.89 3.70 -1.17
N ILE A 230 13.58 2.56 -1.12
CA ILE A 230 13.02 1.26 -1.54
C ILE A 230 11.87 0.83 -0.61
N ALA A 231 12.06 0.98 0.70
CA ALA A 231 11.08 0.60 1.71
C ALA A 231 9.82 1.45 1.59
N GLY A 232 9.95 2.77 1.41
CA GLY A 232 8.83 3.68 1.17
C GLY A 232 7.99 3.29 -0.05
N GLU A 233 8.64 2.98 -1.18
CA GLU A 233 7.94 2.50 -2.38
C GLU A 233 7.23 1.15 -2.14
N CYS A 234 7.85 0.23 -1.40
CA CYS A 234 7.21 -1.04 -1.06
C CYS A 234 6.03 -0.86 -0.08
N LEU A 235 6.16 0.05 0.89
CA LEU A 235 5.12 0.34 1.88
C LEU A 235 3.92 1.02 1.23
N ALA A 236 4.14 1.97 0.32
CA ALA A 236 3.07 2.57 -0.46
C ALA A 236 2.33 1.51 -1.31
N GLN A 237 3.06 0.57 -1.90
CA GLN A 237 2.47 -0.59 -2.59
C GLN A 237 1.62 -1.45 -1.64
N ILE A 238 2.14 -1.78 -0.45
CA ILE A 238 1.43 -2.60 0.54
C ILE A 238 0.17 -1.88 1.03
N ALA A 239 0.27 -0.61 1.41
CA ALA A 239 -0.85 0.18 1.95
C ALA A 239 -2.01 0.29 0.96
N ALA A 240 -1.73 0.72 -0.28
CA ALA A 240 -2.75 0.89 -1.31
C ALA A 240 -3.47 -0.43 -1.66
N ASN A 241 -2.72 -1.53 -1.77
CA ASN A 241 -3.30 -2.83 -2.12
C ASN A 241 -3.94 -3.54 -0.92
N LEU A 242 -3.56 -3.21 0.31
CA LEU A 242 -4.26 -3.66 1.51
C LEU A 242 -5.68 -3.07 1.55
N LEU A 243 -5.81 -1.76 1.31
CA LEU A 243 -7.11 -1.10 1.19
C LEU A 243 -7.95 -1.69 0.05
N GLY A 244 -7.36 -1.84 -1.14
CA GLY A 244 -8.06 -2.46 -2.27
C GLY A 244 -8.52 -3.88 -2.00
N ALA A 245 -7.69 -4.71 -1.36
CA ALA A 245 -8.05 -6.08 -1.03
C ALA A 245 -9.15 -6.21 0.05
N LEU A 246 -9.41 -5.15 0.82
CA LEU A 246 -10.50 -5.12 1.80
C LEU A 246 -11.87 -4.90 1.14
N ASP A 247 -11.92 -4.10 0.08
CA ASP A 247 -13.15 -3.53 -0.48
C ASP A 247 -13.44 -3.96 -1.94
N SER A 248 -12.51 -4.65 -2.61
CA SER A 248 -12.66 -5.10 -4.00
C SER A 248 -12.47 -6.61 -4.16
N ASP A 249 -13.11 -7.19 -5.19
CA ASP A 249 -12.92 -8.57 -5.66
C ASP A 249 -11.89 -8.68 -6.81
N ASP A 250 -11.26 -7.56 -7.19
CA ASP A 250 -10.18 -7.54 -8.19
C ASP A 250 -8.97 -8.34 -7.65
N PRO A 251 -8.59 -9.45 -8.30
CA PRO A 251 -7.50 -10.32 -7.86
C PRO A 251 -6.14 -9.63 -7.87
N GLU A 252 -6.00 -8.52 -8.60
CA GLU A 252 -4.74 -7.80 -8.72
C GLU A 252 -4.34 -7.13 -7.40
N TYR A 253 -5.29 -6.76 -6.54
CA TYR A 253 -4.94 -6.26 -5.19
C TYR A 253 -4.25 -7.32 -4.34
N ALA A 254 -4.79 -8.55 -4.31
CA ALA A 254 -4.16 -9.65 -3.58
C ALA A 254 -2.78 -9.98 -4.19
N HIS A 255 -2.67 -9.95 -5.52
CA HIS A 255 -1.40 -10.14 -6.21
C HIS A 255 -0.36 -9.09 -5.81
N GLN A 256 -0.70 -7.79 -5.92
CA GLN A 256 0.21 -6.69 -5.65
C GLN A 256 0.53 -6.54 -4.16
N LEU A 257 -0.40 -6.85 -3.25
CA LEU A 257 -0.14 -6.93 -1.81
C LEU A 257 0.92 -7.99 -1.48
N ARG A 258 0.81 -9.17 -2.10
CA ARG A 258 1.81 -10.25 -1.98
C ARG A 258 3.16 -9.83 -2.57
N VAL A 259 3.17 -9.18 -3.74
CA VAL A 259 4.39 -8.68 -4.39
C VAL A 259 5.09 -7.65 -3.51
N GLY A 260 4.38 -6.61 -3.05
CA GLY A 260 4.94 -5.58 -2.18
C GLY A 260 5.52 -6.14 -0.88
N SER A 261 4.78 -7.05 -0.23
CA SER A 261 5.25 -7.73 0.99
C SER A 261 6.53 -8.54 0.77
N ARG A 262 6.64 -9.23 -0.36
CA ARG A 262 7.86 -9.96 -0.74
C ARG A 262 9.02 -9.01 -1.06
N ARG A 263 8.78 -7.94 -1.81
CA ARG A 263 9.79 -6.92 -2.16
C ARG A 263 10.38 -6.29 -0.91
N LEU A 264 9.54 -5.87 0.04
CA LEU A 264 10.01 -5.28 1.30
C LEU A 264 10.89 -6.25 2.09
N ARG A 265 10.45 -7.51 2.26
CA ARG A 265 11.26 -8.54 2.93
C ARG A 265 12.60 -8.78 2.24
N SER A 266 12.60 -8.82 0.90
CA SER A 266 13.82 -8.97 0.11
C SER A 266 14.74 -7.77 0.26
N ALA A 267 14.22 -6.54 0.29
CA ALA A 267 14.99 -5.32 0.50
C ALA A 267 15.65 -5.32 1.88
N ILE A 268 14.90 -5.61 2.95
CA ILE A 268 15.43 -5.72 4.31
C ILE A 268 16.61 -6.71 4.36
N LYS A 269 16.41 -7.92 3.81
CA LYS A 269 17.46 -8.95 3.76
C LYS A 269 18.65 -8.56 2.89
N LEU A 270 18.42 -7.78 1.84
CA LEU A 270 19.50 -7.31 0.96
C LEU A 270 20.45 -6.39 1.73
N PHE A 271 19.90 -5.44 2.49
CA PHE A 271 20.62 -4.39 3.22
C PHE A 271 21.09 -4.79 4.62
N GLU A 272 20.62 -5.91 5.16
CA GLU A 272 21.03 -6.46 6.46
C GLU A 272 22.56 -6.44 6.70
N PRO A 273 23.44 -6.83 5.74
CA PRO A 273 24.88 -6.81 5.97
C PRO A 273 25.51 -5.41 6.10
N ALA A 274 24.83 -4.37 5.62
CA ALA A 274 25.34 -2.99 5.63
C ALA A 274 24.76 -2.15 6.75
N LEU A 275 23.52 -2.44 7.17
CA LEU A 275 22.76 -1.58 8.10
C LEU A 275 22.38 -2.28 9.41
N HIS A 276 22.75 -3.57 9.59
CA HIS A 276 22.41 -4.36 10.77
C HIS A 276 20.93 -4.22 11.16
N VAL A 277 20.05 -4.35 10.16
CA VAL A 277 18.59 -4.25 10.35
C VAL A 277 18.11 -5.45 11.17
N ASP A 278 18.27 -5.39 12.49
CA ASP A 278 17.87 -6.47 13.37
C ASP A 278 16.35 -6.45 13.57
N ASN A 279 15.67 -7.42 12.96
CA ASN A 279 14.20 -7.50 13.01
C ASN A 279 13.67 -8.94 12.94
N ALA A 280 14.50 -9.92 13.27
CA ALA A 280 14.17 -11.34 13.18
C ALA A 280 12.90 -11.72 13.98
N ALA A 281 12.65 -11.03 15.11
CA ALA A 281 11.51 -11.27 15.99
C ALA A 281 10.27 -10.39 15.72
N GLY A 282 10.39 -9.31 14.93
CA GLY A 282 9.33 -8.30 14.79
C GLY A 282 8.47 -8.45 13.53
N TRP A 283 8.89 -7.77 12.46
CA TRP A 283 8.05 -7.58 11.26
C TRP A 283 8.09 -8.73 10.26
N GLN A 284 9.18 -9.50 10.20
CA GLN A 284 9.32 -10.55 9.17
C GLN A 284 8.25 -11.64 9.24
N PRO A 285 7.85 -12.16 10.42
CA PRO A 285 6.75 -13.10 10.52
C PRO A 285 5.42 -12.48 10.08
N GLN A 286 5.16 -11.22 10.45
CA GLN A 286 3.92 -10.51 10.12
C GLN A 286 3.81 -10.22 8.61
N LEU A 287 4.91 -9.79 7.97
CA LEU A 287 4.99 -9.64 6.51
C LEU A 287 4.86 -10.98 5.78
N ARG A 288 5.38 -12.07 6.35
CA ARG A 288 5.15 -13.44 5.83
C ARG A 288 3.68 -13.82 5.91
N ALA A 289 3.03 -13.56 7.04
CA ALA A 289 1.61 -13.85 7.24
C ALA A 289 0.75 -13.06 6.24
N LEU A 290 1.02 -11.76 6.07
CA LEU A 290 0.35 -10.90 5.08
C LEU A 290 0.48 -11.46 3.66
N ALA A 291 1.70 -11.79 3.24
CA ALA A 291 1.96 -12.37 1.92
C ALA A 291 1.31 -13.76 1.73
N ALA A 292 1.24 -14.58 2.79
CA ALA A 292 0.63 -15.90 2.73
C ALA A 292 -0.90 -15.82 2.62
N ILE A 293 -1.53 -14.89 3.35
CA ILE A 293 -2.97 -14.62 3.29
C ILE A 293 -3.37 -14.23 1.85
N ALA A 294 -2.67 -13.25 1.28
CA ALA A 294 -2.91 -12.79 -0.09
C ALA A 294 -2.53 -13.87 -1.14
N GLY A 295 -1.50 -14.67 -0.85
CA GLY A 295 -1.06 -15.77 -1.71
C GLY A 295 -2.12 -16.86 -1.89
N ARG A 296 -2.75 -17.30 -0.81
CA ARG A 296 -3.82 -18.33 -0.87
C ARG A 296 -5.00 -17.88 -1.72
N ALA A 297 -5.40 -16.61 -1.64
CA ALA A 297 -6.46 -16.08 -2.50
C ALA A 297 -6.02 -16.08 -3.97
N ARG A 298 -4.81 -15.57 -4.25
CA ARG A 298 -4.28 -15.49 -5.61
C ARG A 298 -4.09 -16.86 -6.28
N GLU A 299 -3.77 -17.91 -5.53
CA GLU A 299 -3.66 -19.27 -6.06
C GLU A 299 -4.97 -19.74 -6.70
N TRP A 300 -6.12 -19.47 -6.07
CA TRP A 300 -7.43 -19.78 -6.63
C TRP A 300 -7.78 -18.90 -7.83
N ASP A 301 -7.41 -17.62 -7.80
CA ASP A 301 -7.58 -16.74 -8.96
C ASP A 301 -6.81 -17.26 -10.17
N VAL A 302 -5.54 -17.65 -10.01
CA VAL A 302 -4.69 -18.19 -11.09
C VAL A 302 -5.24 -19.53 -11.58
N LEU A 303 -5.64 -20.44 -10.68
CA LEU A 303 -6.21 -21.72 -11.06
C LEU A 303 -7.45 -21.53 -11.95
N LEU A 304 -8.31 -20.59 -11.62
CA LEU A 304 -9.48 -20.29 -12.44
C LEU A 304 -9.11 -19.59 -13.75
N SER A 305 -8.38 -18.47 -13.69
CA SER A 305 -8.13 -17.61 -14.85
C SER A 305 -7.20 -18.23 -15.88
N ASP A 306 -6.15 -18.92 -15.41
CA ASP A 306 -5.03 -19.35 -16.24
C ASP A 306 -5.08 -20.85 -16.56
N VAL A 307 -5.90 -21.63 -15.85
CA VAL A 307 -6.01 -23.09 -16.05
C VAL A 307 -7.44 -23.52 -16.39
N LEU A 308 -8.39 -23.40 -15.46
CA LEU A 308 -9.72 -24.01 -15.62
C LEU A 308 -10.58 -23.31 -16.69
N LEU A 309 -10.64 -21.98 -16.71
CA LEU A 309 -11.43 -21.25 -17.71
C LEU A 309 -10.86 -21.41 -19.14
N PRO A 310 -9.54 -21.37 -19.38
CA PRO A 310 -8.98 -21.72 -20.68
C PRO A 310 -9.32 -23.15 -21.12
N VAL A 311 -9.23 -24.14 -20.23
CA VAL A 311 -9.59 -25.54 -20.55
C VAL A 311 -11.08 -25.66 -20.86
N ALA A 312 -11.95 -25.01 -20.09
CA ALA A 312 -13.40 -24.99 -20.33
C ALA A 312 -13.78 -24.36 -21.67
N ARG A 313 -13.02 -23.37 -22.15
CA ARG A 313 -13.21 -22.82 -23.50
C ARG A 313 -12.79 -23.77 -24.61
N LEU A 314 -11.76 -24.59 -24.38
CA LEU A 314 -11.24 -25.54 -25.38
C LEU A 314 -12.03 -26.85 -25.44
N ALA A 315 -12.60 -27.28 -24.32
CA ALA A 315 -13.33 -28.54 -24.19
C ALA A 315 -14.62 -28.35 -23.36
N PRO A 316 -15.60 -27.58 -23.85
CA PRO A 316 -16.81 -27.25 -23.08
C PRO A 316 -17.65 -28.48 -22.69
N ASP A 317 -17.61 -29.52 -23.52
CA ASP A 317 -18.38 -30.76 -23.33
C ASP A 317 -17.64 -31.82 -22.50
N TYR A 318 -16.46 -31.51 -21.94
CA TYR A 318 -15.72 -32.47 -21.13
C TYR A 318 -16.51 -32.81 -19.85
N PRO A 319 -16.84 -34.10 -19.60
CA PRO A 319 -17.67 -34.48 -18.47
C PRO A 319 -17.10 -33.99 -17.12
N GLY A 320 -17.94 -33.33 -16.32
CA GLY A 320 -17.58 -32.82 -14.99
C GLY A 320 -16.77 -31.52 -14.96
N LEU A 321 -16.35 -30.96 -16.11
CA LEU A 321 -15.55 -29.73 -16.14
C LEU A 321 -16.33 -28.51 -15.64
N GLY A 322 -17.61 -28.39 -16.01
CA GLY A 322 -18.48 -27.31 -15.52
C GLY A 322 -18.66 -27.35 -14.00
N GLU A 323 -18.84 -28.54 -13.43
CA GLU A 323 -18.94 -28.75 -11.98
C GLU A 323 -17.64 -28.38 -11.27
N LEU A 324 -16.49 -28.75 -11.85
CA LEU A 324 -15.18 -28.38 -11.32
C LEU A 324 -14.95 -26.87 -11.33
N VAL A 325 -15.32 -26.18 -12.42
CA VAL A 325 -15.24 -24.70 -12.51
C VAL A 325 -16.13 -24.06 -11.44
N ALA A 326 -17.36 -24.53 -11.28
CA ALA A 326 -18.28 -24.02 -10.25
C ALA A 326 -17.75 -24.25 -8.82
N ALA A 327 -17.21 -25.44 -8.54
CA ALA A 327 -16.60 -25.75 -7.24
C ALA A 327 -15.36 -24.89 -6.96
N ALA A 328 -14.51 -24.68 -7.97
CA ALA A 328 -13.34 -23.82 -7.86
C ALA A 328 -13.73 -22.35 -7.64
N GLN A 329 -14.79 -21.86 -8.31
CA GLN A 329 -15.33 -20.51 -8.10
C GLN A 329 -15.85 -20.34 -6.66
N ALA A 330 -16.66 -21.28 -6.17
CA ALA A 330 -17.15 -21.25 -4.79
C ALA A 330 -16.00 -21.25 -3.77
N ARG A 331 -14.94 -22.04 -4.04
CA ARG A 331 -13.76 -22.06 -3.18
C ARG A 331 -12.96 -20.77 -3.24
N ARG A 332 -12.78 -20.17 -4.42
CA ARG A 332 -12.17 -18.86 -4.61
C ARG A 332 -12.89 -17.81 -3.77
N ASP A 333 -14.21 -17.73 -3.89
CA ASP A 333 -15.01 -16.72 -3.19
C ASP A 333 -14.93 -16.88 -1.67
N ALA A 334 -14.95 -18.13 -1.18
CA ALA A 334 -14.75 -18.43 0.24
C ALA A 334 -13.36 -18.02 0.76
N VAL A 335 -12.31 -18.25 -0.02
CA VAL A 335 -10.94 -17.86 0.36
C VAL A 335 -10.76 -16.34 0.32
N HIS A 336 -11.35 -15.64 -0.65
CA HIS A 336 -11.36 -14.16 -0.68
C HIS A 336 -12.12 -13.57 0.52
N ALA A 337 -13.25 -14.14 0.89
CA ALA A 337 -13.96 -13.75 2.12
C ALA A 337 -13.10 -13.95 3.37
N GLN A 338 -12.38 -15.08 3.47
CA GLN A 338 -11.45 -15.35 4.58
C GLN A 338 -10.26 -14.38 4.58
N MET A 339 -9.73 -14.06 3.40
CA MET A 339 -8.68 -13.05 3.23
C MET A 339 -9.14 -11.71 3.80
N ARG A 340 -10.28 -11.19 3.34
CA ARG A 340 -10.86 -9.93 3.84
C ARG A 340 -11.06 -9.94 5.35
N ALA A 341 -11.64 -11.02 5.89
CA ALA A 341 -11.82 -11.17 7.33
C ALA A 341 -10.48 -11.11 8.10
N SER A 342 -9.42 -11.72 7.55
CA SER A 342 -8.09 -11.69 8.16
C SER A 342 -7.44 -10.30 8.06
N LEU A 343 -7.55 -9.62 6.91
CA LEU A 343 -6.97 -8.29 6.68
C LEU A 343 -7.65 -7.20 7.53
N ARG A 344 -8.88 -7.43 7.98
CA ARG A 344 -9.59 -6.56 8.95
C ARG A 344 -8.94 -6.52 10.34
N ASN A 345 -7.97 -7.40 10.62
CA ASN A 345 -7.24 -7.37 11.87
C ASN A 345 -6.42 -6.06 11.98
N PRO A 346 -6.61 -5.25 13.04
CA PRO A 346 -5.86 -4.01 13.27
C PRO A 346 -4.34 -4.17 13.22
N ALA A 347 -3.82 -5.36 13.53
CA ALA A 347 -2.39 -5.67 13.49
C ALA A 347 -1.75 -5.42 12.12
N PHE A 348 -2.48 -5.51 11.01
CA PHE A 348 -1.92 -5.20 9.68
C PHE A 348 -1.78 -3.71 9.42
N GLY A 349 -2.75 -2.90 9.86
CA GLY A 349 -2.64 -1.45 9.84
C GLY A 349 -1.46 -0.98 10.69
N LEU A 350 -1.39 -1.47 11.94
CA LEU A 350 -0.28 -1.25 12.86
C LEU A 350 1.07 -1.68 12.26
N LEU A 351 1.14 -2.86 11.61
CA LEU A 351 2.35 -3.32 10.95
C LEU A 351 2.86 -2.30 9.93
N VAL A 352 1.99 -1.81 9.04
CA VAL A 352 2.38 -0.85 8.00
C VAL A 352 2.85 0.47 8.64
N ILE A 353 2.12 1.02 9.61
CA ILE A 353 2.51 2.26 10.30
C ILE A 353 3.83 2.08 11.07
N SER A 354 4.04 0.92 11.69
CA SER A 354 5.28 0.64 12.42
C SER A 354 6.49 0.52 11.50
N LEU A 355 6.32 -0.05 10.30
CA LEU A 355 7.34 -0.09 9.26
C LEU A 355 7.60 1.28 8.65
N MET A 356 6.55 2.09 8.46
CA MET A 356 6.70 3.49 8.06
C MET A 356 7.57 4.24 9.07
N ARG A 357 7.31 4.08 10.38
CA ARG A 357 8.16 4.67 11.42
C ARG A 357 9.60 4.22 11.30
N ALA A 358 9.83 2.92 11.18
CA ALA A 358 11.16 2.34 11.15
C ALA A 358 12.01 2.77 9.94
N PHE A 359 11.39 2.92 8.76
CA PHE A 359 12.11 3.16 7.52
C PHE A 359 11.98 4.58 6.97
N LEU A 360 11.05 5.39 7.46
CA LEU A 360 10.80 6.73 6.90
C LEU A 360 11.14 7.84 7.88
N THR A 361 11.57 7.51 9.09
CA THR A 361 12.04 8.51 10.07
C THR A 361 13.50 8.27 10.37
N PRO A 362 14.32 9.33 10.52
CA PRO A 362 15.71 9.18 10.92
C PRO A 362 15.78 8.40 12.23
N ALA A 363 16.81 7.57 12.40
CA ALA A 363 17.08 7.02 13.71
C ALA A 363 17.26 8.19 14.71
N PRO A 364 16.77 8.07 15.95
CA PRO A 364 17.01 9.09 16.96
C PRO A 364 18.53 9.29 17.08
N THR A 365 19.00 10.52 16.85
CA THR A 365 20.36 10.94 17.17
C THR A 365 20.50 10.97 18.68
N SER A 366 20.67 9.81 19.29
CA SER A 366 21.09 9.75 20.67
C SER A 366 22.56 10.18 20.71
N GLU A 367 22.84 11.33 21.32
CA GLU A 367 24.20 11.72 21.75
C GLU A 367 24.83 10.67 22.71
N ALA A 368 24.05 9.68 23.17
CA ALA A 368 24.49 8.56 24.00
C ALA A 368 24.56 7.21 23.27
N ALA A 369 24.33 7.14 21.95
CA ALA A 369 24.68 5.96 21.19
C ALA A 369 26.21 5.97 21.01
N VAL A 370 26.92 5.41 21.99
CA VAL A 370 28.29 4.95 21.79
C VAL A 370 28.27 4.10 20.53
N ALA A 371 28.75 4.66 19.41
CA ALA A 371 28.96 3.89 18.21
C ALA A 371 29.74 2.66 18.66
N PRO A 372 29.29 1.43 18.34
CA PRO A 372 30.11 0.26 18.59
C PRO A 372 31.49 0.59 18.04
N THR A 373 32.55 0.40 18.83
CA THR A 373 33.93 0.78 18.49
C THR A 373 34.44 0.12 17.20
N ASN A 374 33.60 -0.72 16.57
CA ASN A 374 33.79 -1.44 15.31
C ASN A 374 32.66 -1.24 14.27
N ALA A 375 31.81 -0.21 14.39
CA ALA A 375 30.80 0.09 13.38
C ALA A 375 31.49 0.58 12.10
N ARG A 376 31.78 -0.35 11.18
CA ARG A 376 32.21 0.02 9.82
C ARG A 376 31.15 0.95 9.25
N SER A 377 31.58 2.11 8.77
CA SER A 377 30.69 2.98 8.00
C SER A 377 30.09 2.17 6.85
N ALA A 378 28.79 2.34 6.63
CA ALA A 378 28.14 1.67 5.52
C ALA A 378 28.88 2.05 4.22
N PRO A 379 29.20 1.07 3.34
CA PRO A 379 29.89 1.36 2.10
C PRO A 379 29.05 2.30 1.21
N PRO A 380 29.69 3.02 0.26
CA PRO A 380 28.96 3.74 -0.78
C PRO A 380 27.97 2.82 -1.47
N LEU A 381 26.80 3.35 -1.84
CA LEU A 381 25.71 2.56 -2.41
C LEU A 381 26.13 1.81 -3.68
N ALA A 382 26.96 2.43 -4.52
CA ALA A 382 27.47 1.81 -5.75
C ALA A 382 28.29 0.54 -5.46
N ASP A 383 29.21 0.61 -4.51
CA ASP A 383 30.07 -0.52 -4.11
C ASP A 383 29.25 -1.63 -3.48
N PHE A 384 28.32 -1.25 -2.60
CA PHE A 384 27.37 -2.18 -2.01
C PHE A 384 26.54 -2.90 -3.07
N ALA A 385 25.95 -2.16 -4.01
CA ALA A 385 25.14 -2.69 -5.09
C ALA A 385 25.96 -3.65 -5.97
N ALA A 386 27.18 -3.28 -6.35
CA ALA A 386 28.07 -4.12 -7.14
C ALA A 386 28.40 -5.45 -6.42
N ALA A 387 28.71 -5.40 -5.12
CA ALA A 387 28.97 -6.57 -4.31
C ALA A 387 27.74 -7.49 -4.22
N GLN A 388 26.55 -6.92 -4.00
CA GLN A 388 25.31 -7.68 -3.95
C GLN A 388 24.93 -8.31 -5.30
N LEU A 389 25.06 -7.56 -6.41
CA LEU A 389 24.82 -8.07 -7.76
C LEU A 389 25.74 -9.24 -8.09
N LYS A 390 27.03 -9.13 -7.78
CA LYS A 390 28.00 -10.23 -7.96
C LYS A 390 27.61 -11.47 -7.16
N ARG A 391 27.21 -11.29 -5.89
CA ARG A 391 26.78 -12.39 -5.01
C ARG A 391 25.50 -13.07 -5.53
N LEU A 392 24.49 -12.29 -5.91
CA LEU A 392 23.22 -12.80 -6.44
C LEU A 392 23.40 -13.46 -7.81
N GLY A 393 24.20 -12.87 -8.70
CA GLY A 393 24.54 -13.44 -10.00
C GLY A 393 25.20 -14.81 -9.88
N ARG A 394 26.15 -14.98 -8.95
CA ARG A 394 26.73 -16.31 -8.64
C ARG A 394 25.68 -17.33 -8.18
N ARG A 395 24.69 -16.91 -7.40
CA ARG A 395 23.61 -17.79 -6.93
C ARG A 395 22.70 -18.21 -8.09
N VAL A 396 22.36 -17.28 -8.98
CA VAL A 396 21.58 -17.58 -10.19
C VAL A 396 22.34 -18.52 -11.12
N ALA A 397 23.63 -18.27 -11.36
CA ALA A 397 24.46 -19.14 -12.19
C ALA A 397 24.55 -20.57 -11.65
N ARG A 398 24.68 -20.74 -10.32
CA ARG A 398 24.65 -22.06 -9.67
C ARG A 398 23.29 -22.75 -9.84
N ALA A 399 22.19 -22.03 -9.64
CA ALA A 399 20.86 -22.58 -9.82
C ALA A 399 20.60 -22.97 -11.29
N ALA A 400 21.07 -22.16 -12.25
CA ALA A 400 20.98 -22.46 -13.67
C ALA A 400 21.79 -23.70 -14.06
N ALA A 401 23.00 -23.87 -13.49
CA ALA A 401 23.81 -25.07 -13.71
C ALA A 401 23.08 -26.34 -13.21
N VAL A 402 22.46 -26.29 -12.02
CA VAL A 402 21.65 -27.42 -11.50
C VAL A 402 20.41 -27.67 -12.37
N ALA A 403 19.72 -26.63 -12.84
CA ALA A 403 18.57 -26.82 -13.73
C ALA A 403 18.98 -27.44 -15.08
N GLY A 404 20.20 -27.17 -15.55
CA GLY A 404 20.76 -27.72 -16.77
C GLY A 404 21.17 -29.20 -16.69
N THR A 405 21.35 -29.76 -15.49
CA THR A 405 21.68 -31.20 -15.35
C THR A 405 20.46 -32.12 -15.46
N GLY A 406 19.24 -31.56 -15.50
CA GLY A 406 18.00 -32.34 -15.57
C GLY A 406 17.63 -33.09 -14.29
N GLU A 407 18.47 -33.02 -13.25
CA GLU A 407 18.17 -33.57 -11.93
C GLU A 407 17.25 -32.59 -11.18
N ILE A 408 16.04 -33.03 -10.84
CA ILE A 408 15.18 -32.28 -9.91
C ILE A 408 15.76 -32.51 -8.50
N PRO A 409 16.34 -31.50 -7.84
CA PRO A 409 16.85 -31.68 -6.49
C PRO A 409 15.69 -32.05 -5.57
N ALA A 410 15.84 -33.13 -4.79
CA ALA A 410 14.85 -33.54 -3.80
C ALA A 410 14.54 -32.35 -2.86
N CYS A 411 13.26 -32.03 -2.67
CA CYS A 411 12.81 -31.00 -1.75
C CYS A 411 13.21 -31.34 -0.30
N THR A 412 14.38 -30.87 0.14
CA THR A 412 14.78 -30.93 1.55
C THR A 412 14.26 -29.68 2.26
N ASN A 413 12.97 -29.66 2.56
CA ASN A 413 12.39 -28.62 3.39
C ASN A 413 12.65 -28.95 4.87
N SER A 414 13.85 -28.64 5.35
CA SER A 414 14.23 -28.70 6.77
C SER A 414 13.58 -27.54 7.54
N GLY A 415 12.25 -27.61 7.71
CA GLY A 415 11.48 -26.59 8.42
C GLY A 415 10.05 -26.99 8.79
N CYS A 416 9.65 -28.25 8.66
CA CYS A 416 8.36 -28.74 9.13
C CYS A 416 8.57 -29.64 10.36
N GLY A 417 8.65 -29.01 11.54
CA GLY A 417 8.54 -29.71 12.81
C GLY A 417 7.08 -30.05 13.09
N SER A 418 6.58 -31.12 12.46
CA SER A 418 5.38 -31.83 12.92
C SER A 418 5.35 -33.21 12.28
N SER A 419 5.49 -34.22 13.13
CA SER A 419 5.34 -35.64 12.84
C SER A 419 3.90 -35.97 12.47
N ALA A 420 3.49 -35.67 11.24
CA ALA A 420 2.21 -36.13 10.67
C ALA A 420 2.22 -35.99 9.14
N CYS A 421 3.13 -36.67 8.45
CA CYS A 421 3.00 -36.94 7.02
C CYS A 421 3.97 -38.08 6.64
N ALA A 422 3.63 -39.28 7.07
CA ALA A 422 4.16 -40.50 6.50
C ALA A 422 2.98 -41.28 5.91
N MET A 423 2.61 -40.97 4.67
CA MET A 423 2.00 -41.94 3.77
C MET A 423 2.67 -41.81 2.40
N PRO A 424 3.09 -42.92 1.79
CA PRO A 424 3.86 -42.89 0.55
C PRO A 424 2.92 -42.62 -0.63
N TRP A 425 3.12 -41.49 -1.31
CA TRP A 425 2.60 -41.29 -2.66
C TRP A 425 3.46 -42.13 -3.61
N SER A 426 2.98 -43.32 -3.94
CA SER A 426 3.46 -44.10 -5.08
C SER A 426 2.59 -43.79 -6.31
N SER A 427 3.21 -43.89 -7.50
CA SER A 427 2.64 -43.76 -8.86
C SER A 427 2.55 -42.36 -9.48
N SER A 428 3.70 -41.91 -9.98
CA SER A 428 3.94 -41.60 -11.39
C SER A 428 2.74 -41.19 -12.28
N ALA A 429 2.62 -39.89 -12.57
CA ALA A 429 2.05 -39.40 -13.82
C ALA A 429 2.82 -38.15 -14.29
N HIS A 430 3.87 -38.39 -15.08
CA HIS A 430 4.61 -37.34 -15.77
C HIS A 430 3.71 -36.69 -16.83
N TRP A 431 3.28 -35.44 -16.59
CA TRP A 431 2.84 -34.54 -17.66
C TRP A 431 4.07 -33.94 -18.32
N CYS A 432 4.64 -34.69 -19.27
CA CYS A 432 5.67 -34.18 -20.18
C CYS A 432 5.00 -33.86 -21.51
N VAL A 433 4.69 -32.59 -21.74
CA VAL A 433 4.24 -32.09 -23.03
C VAL A 433 5.45 -32.04 -23.98
N ARG A 434 5.49 -32.92 -24.98
CA ARG A 434 6.29 -32.73 -26.20
C ARG A 434 5.47 -33.09 -27.44
N PRO A 435 5.71 -32.41 -28.57
CA PRO A 435 4.80 -32.36 -29.72
C PRO A 435 4.86 -33.61 -30.59
N ALA A 436 3.76 -33.82 -31.33
CA ALA A 436 3.52 -34.91 -32.25
C ALA A 436 4.60 -35.08 -33.33
N HIS A 437 4.96 -36.33 -33.62
CA HIS A 437 5.00 -36.98 -34.94
C HIS A 437 5.80 -38.29 -34.87
N CYS A 438 5.12 -39.44 -35.02
CA CYS A 438 5.40 -40.46 -36.04
C CYS A 438 4.63 -41.75 -35.74
N ALA A 439 3.83 -42.17 -36.70
CA ALA A 439 3.19 -43.46 -36.78
C ALA A 439 4.23 -44.60 -36.86
N CYS A 440 3.92 -45.78 -36.30
CA CYS A 440 3.59 -46.98 -37.06
C CYS A 440 3.59 -48.24 -36.17
N ALA A 441 2.47 -48.98 -36.24
CA ALA A 441 2.29 -50.43 -36.14
C ALA A 441 3.34 -51.31 -35.40
N LYS A 442 2.87 -52.10 -34.42
CA LYS A 442 2.55 -53.53 -34.61
C LYS A 442 2.09 -54.21 -33.31
N SER A 443 1.18 -55.13 -33.52
CA SER A 443 0.38 -55.99 -32.65
C SER A 443 1.11 -57.20 -32.04
N PHE A 444 0.45 -57.82 -31.04
CA PHE A 444 0.53 -59.21 -30.50
C PHE A 444 1.31 -59.45 -29.17
N PRO A 445 0.91 -60.46 -28.34
CA PRO A 445 0.42 -60.23 -26.98
C PRO A 445 1.13 -61.06 -25.89
N CYS A 446 0.71 -60.84 -24.64
CA CYS A 446 1.05 -61.58 -23.44
C CYS A 446 1.06 -63.11 -23.60
N ARG A 447 2.11 -63.75 -23.06
CA ARG A 447 2.04 -65.09 -22.46
C ARG A 447 2.61 -65.04 -21.04
N PRO A 448 1.97 -65.70 -20.05
CA PRO A 448 2.53 -65.87 -18.72
C PRO A 448 3.43 -67.12 -18.67
N ARG A 449 4.45 -67.11 -17.82
CA ARG A 449 5.06 -68.35 -17.30
C ARG A 449 5.06 -68.30 -15.78
N LEU A 450 4.37 -69.31 -15.22
CA LEU A 450 4.42 -69.74 -13.83
C LEU A 450 5.49 -70.83 -13.66
N ALA A 451 5.92 -70.96 -12.41
CA ALA A 451 6.68 -72.04 -11.75
C ALA A 451 8.17 -72.14 -12.14
N SER A 452 9.09 -72.33 -11.18
CA SER A 452 9.00 -72.99 -9.87
C SER A 452 9.91 -72.34 -8.83
#